data_AF-U9VM62-F1
#
_entry.id   AF-U9VM62-F1
#
_cell.length_a   1.000
_cell.length_b   1.000
_cell.length_c   1.000
_cell.angle_alpha   90.00
_cell.angle_beta   90.00
_cell.angle_gamma   90.00
#
_symmetry.space_group_name_H-M   'P 1'
#
loop_
_entity.id
_entity.type
_entity.pdbx_description
1 polymer ?
#
loop_
_entity_poly.entity_id
_entity_poly.type
_entity_poly.pdbx_seq_one_letter_code
_entity_poly.pdbx_strand_id
1 'polypeptide(L)'
;MRLTETGLLRWYTTCCNTPIGNTLPIYKMSFIGLIHTCLESSEITLDNAFGATCVHVNTTYSQGEIKANPVDLIVTIIRNVTRVFRARIDGSYKQTPFFLADSGIPIVSPKILSHQEYEDIMSAV
;
A
#
# COMPACT_ATOMS: atom_id res chain seq x y z
N MET A 1 9.22 5.74 5.53
CA MET A 1 8.75 6.14 6.89
C MET A 1 7.87 5.04 7.48
N ARG A 2 7.85 4.89 8.81
CA ARG A 2 6.87 4.09 9.56
C ARG A 2 6.29 4.94 10.69
N LEU A 3 4.97 4.87 10.89
CA LEU A 3 4.31 5.59 11.99
C LEU A 3 4.56 4.92 13.35
N THR A 4 4.79 3.61 13.36
CA THR A 4 5.13 2.83 14.55
C THR A 4 6.23 1.81 14.20
N GLU A 5 6.86 1.21 15.21
CA GLU A 5 7.90 0.18 15.02
C GLU A 5 7.40 -1.09 14.30
N THR A 6 6.10 -1.36 14.31
CA THR A 6 5.48 -2.55 13.70
C THR A 6 4.61 -2.23 12.48
N GLY A 7 4.38 -0.95 12.20
CA GLY A 7 3.51 -0.49 11.11
C GLY A 7 4.07 -0.69 9.70
N LEU A 8 3.25 -0.29 8.72
CA LEU A 8 3.58 -0.32 7.30
C LEU A 8 4.81 0.54 6.95
N LEU A 9 5.53 0.11 5.91
CA LEU A 9 6.54 0.93 5.24
C LEU A 9 5.82 1.87 4.27
N ARG A 10 5.90 3.17 4.52
CA ARG A 10 5.40 4.23 3.64
C ARG A 10 6.55 4.78 2.80
N TRP A 11 6.37 4.76 1.48
CA TRP A 11 7.33 5.18 0.47
C TRP A 11 7.04 6.60 0.03
N TYR A 12 8.10 7.41 -0.04
CA TYR A 12 8.04 8.83 -0.35
C TYR A 12 9.05 9.16 -1.44
N THR A 13 8.72 10.15 -2.27
CA THR A 13 9.68 10.74 -3.22
C THR A 13 10.75 11.53 -2.46
N THR A 14 11.99 11.53 -2.96
CA THR A 14 13.08 12.30 -2.35
C THR A 14 13.02 13.80 -2.65
N CYS A 15 12.43 14.21 -3.78
CA CYS A 15 12.42 15.60 -4.23
C CYS A 15 11.47 16.51 -3.43
N CYS A 16 10.32 16.00 -3.00
CA CYS A 16 9.28 16.80 -2.36
C CYS A 16 8.59 16.10 -1.18
N ASN A 17 9.05 14.93 -0.76
CA ASN A 17 8.43 14.13 0.31
C ASN A 17 6.93 13.84 0.05
N THR A 18 6.53 13.66 -1.21
CA THR A 18 5.19 13.18 -1.54
C THR A 18 5.08 11.69 -1.26
N PRO A 19 4.08 11.22 -0.50
CA PRO A 19 3.84 9.78 -0.34
C PRO A 19 3.37 9.20 -1.68
N ILE A 20 3.87 8.02 -2.04
CA ILE A 20 3.54 7.36 -3.32
C ILE A 20 2.98 5.95 -3.15
N GLY A 21 3.22 5.34 -2.00
CA GLY A 21 2.66 4.02 -1.70
C GLY A 21 3.11 3.43 -0.39
N ASN A 22 2.60 2.24 -0.08
CA ASN A 22 2.94 1.51 1.12
C ASN A 22 3.09 0.00 0.88
N THR A 23 4.07 -0.60 1.56
CA THR A 23 4.25 -2.06 1.59
C THR A 23 4.15 -2.57 3.02
N LEU A 24 3.82 -3.84 3.17
CA LEU A 24 4.10 -4.56 4.42
C LEU A 24 5.62 -4.64 4.62
N PRO A 25 6.13 -4.74 5.86
CA PRO A 25 7.56 -4.94 6.12
C PRO A 25 8.04 -6.34 5.70
N ILE A 26 7.10 -7.25 5.41
CA ILE A 26 7.38 -8.61 4.96
C ILE A 26 7.40 -8.62 3.43
N TYR A 27 8.59 -8.49 2.82
CA TYR A 27 8.74 -8.42 1.35
C TYR A 27 8.16 -9.63 0.58
N LYS A 28 8.00 -10.77 1.27
CA LYS A 28 7.35 -11.97 0.74
C LYS A 28 5.86 -11.75 0.44
N MET A 29 5.24 -10.77 1.08
CA MET A 29 3.92 -10.27 0.72
C MET A 29 4.10 -9.28 -0.43
N SER A 30 4.12 -9.78 -1.66
CA SER A 30 4.25 -9.02 -2.92
C SER A 30 3.00 -8.15 -3.18
N PHE A 31 2.77 -7.19 -2.29
CA PHE A 31 1.59 -6.35 -2.25
C PHE A 31 2.00 -4.91 -1.92
N ILE A 32 1.49 -3.97 -2.70
CA ILE A 32 1.69 -2.54 -2.53
C ILE A 32 0.34 -1.80 -2.63
N GLY A 33 0.12 -0.86 -1.74
CA GLY A 33 -0.89 0.19 -1.92
C GLY A 33 -0.26 1.38 -2.62
N LEU A 34 -0.96 1.96 -3.60
CA LEU A 34 -0.51 3.14 -4.34
C LEU A 34 -1.53 4.26 -4.18
N ILE A 35 -1.07 5.50 -4.27
CA ILE A 35 -1.95 6.67 -4.27
C ILE A 35 -2.43 6.92 -5.70
N HIS A 36 -3.74 6.89 -5.90
CA HIS A 36 -4.36 6.95 -7.23
C HIS A 36 -4.03 8.24 -8.00
N THR A 37 -3.88 9.37 -7.31
CA THR A 37 -3.49 10.66 -7.92
C THR A 37 -2.09 10.64 -8.53
N CYS A 38 -1.23 9.72 -8.13
CA CYS A 38 0.09 9.52 -8.74
C CYS A 38 0.04 8.64 -10.01
N LEU A 39 -1.09 8.00 -10.30
CA LEU A 39 -1.25 7.04 -11.40
C LEU A 39 -2.15 7.56 -12.53
N GLU A 40 -2.95 8.58 -12.25
CA GLU A 40 -3.84 9.21 -13.22
C GLU A 40 -3.09 10.26 -14.06
N SER A 41 -3.45 10.36 -15.34
CA SER A 41 -2.91 11.38 -16.24
C SER A 41 -4.02 11.93 -17.15
N SER A 42 -3.74 13.01 -17.88
CA SER A 42 -4.69 13.57 -18.87
C SER A 42 -5.02 12.60 -20.00
N GLU A 43 -4.18 11.60 -20.25
CA GLU A 43 -4.32 10.66 -21.36
C GLU A 43 -4.96 9.32 -20.94
N ILE A 44 -4.78 8.93 -19.67
CA ILE A 44 -5.19 7.62 -19.17
C ILE A 44 -5.90 7.80 -17.83
N THR A 45 -7.19 7.43 -17.81
CA THR A 45 -7.98 7.33 -16.58
C THR A 45 -7.65 6.05 -15.82
N LEU A 46 -7.88 6.05 -14.51
CA LEU A 46 -7.64 4.88 -13.67
C LEU A 46 -8.45 3.66 -14.10
N ASP A 47 -9.73 3.85 -14.43
CA ASP A 47 -10.60 2.76 -14.87
C ASP A 47 -10.10 2.14 -16.19
N ASN A 48 -9.54 2.93 -17.10
CA ASN A 48 -8.97 2.42 -18.34
C ASN A 48 -7.67 1.63 -18.10
N ALA A 49 -6.84 2.06 -17.14
CA ALA A 49 -5.58 1.39 -16.83
C ALA A 49 -5.72 0.14 -15.95
N PHE A 50 -6.63 0.19 -14.96
CA PHE A 50 -6.72 -0.81 -13.88
C PHE A 50 -8.07 -1.52 -13.79
N GLY A 51 -9.06 -1.07 -14.56
CA GLY A 51 -10.45 -1.51 -14.46
C GLY A 51 -11.21 -0.79 -13.35
N ALA A 52 -12.54 -0.96 -13.36
CA ALA A 52 -13.43 -0.34 -12.39
C ALA A 52 -13.11 -0.76 -10.94
N THR A 53 -13.42 0.14 -10.01
CA THR A 53 -13.26 -0.11 -8.57
C THR A 53 -14.00 -1.37 -8.13
N CYS A 54 -13.27 -2.32 -7.56
CA CYS A 54 -13.83 -3.62 -7.15
C CYS A 54 -14.41 -3.60 -5.73
N VAL A 55 -13.86 -2.78 -4.82
CA VAL A 55 -14.27 -2.75 -3.41
C VAL A 55 -13.80 -1.44 -2.74
N HIS A 56 -14.57 -0.98 -1.76
CA HIS A 56 -14.15 0.08 -0.83
C HIS A 56 -13.89 -0.53 0.55
N VAL A 57 -12.75 -0.18 1.17
CA VAL A 57 -12.32 -0.69 2.48
C VAL A 57 -12.15 0.45 3.48
N ASN A 58 -12.21 0.14 4.78
CA ASN A 58 -12.04 1.12 5.87
C ASN A 58 -13.01 2.32 5.75
N THR A 59 -14.25 2.07 5.35
CA THR A 59 -15.24 3.13 5.04
C THR A 59 -15.90 3.76 6.27
N THR A 60 -15.61 3.26 7.47
CA THR A 60 -16.21 3.71 8.75
C THR A 60 -16.12 5.22 8.97
N TYR A 61 -15.02 5.85 8.53
CA TYR A 61 -14.77 7.29 8.70
C TYR A 61 -14.90 8.08 7.40
N SER A 62 -15.57 7.51 6.39
CA SER A 62 -15.79 8.22 5.12
C SER A 62 -16.83 9.34 5.28
N GLN A 63 -16.61 10.48 4.61
CA GLN A 63 -17.49 11.66 4.67
C GLN A 63 -18.74 11.55 3.75
N GLY A 64 -19.13 10.33 3.35
CA GLY A 64 -20.26 10.11 2.45
C GLY A 64 -20.77 8.67 2.51
N GLU A 65 -21.92 8.41 1.89
CA GLU A 65 -22.47 7.06 1.82
C GLU A 65 -21.65 6.20 0.86
N ILE A 66 -20.91 5.24 1.40
CA ILE A 66 -20.21 4.22 0.62
C ILE A 66 -20.98 2.91 0.73
N LYS A 67 -21.48 2.42 -0.41
CA LYS A 67 -22.07 1.08 -0.51
C LYS A 67 -20.97 0.03 -0.40
N ALA A 68 -20.65 -0.35 0.83
CA ALA A 68 -19.74 -1.45 1.10
C ALA A 68 -20.50 -2.78 1.01
N ASN A 69 -19.99 -3.69 0.17
CA ASN A 69 -20.50 -5.04 0.06
C ASN A 69 -19.47 -6.03 0.63
N PRO A 70 -19.80 -6.76 1.72
CA PRO A 70 -18.89 -7.73 2.32
C PRO A 70 -18.42 -8.83 1.35
N VAL A 71 -19.26 -9.20 0.37
CA VAL A 71 -18.92 -10.21 -0.64
C VAL A 71 -17.77 -9.73 -1.52
N ASP A 72 -17.83 -8.48 -1.97
CA ASP A 72 -16.80 -7.88 -2.85
C ASP A 72 -15.45 -7.80 -2.12
N LEU A 73 -15.47 -7.56 -0.81
CA LEU A 73 -14.27 -7.60 0.04
C LEU A 73 -13.69 -9.01 0.12
N ILE A 74 -14.50 -10.02 0.41
CA ILE A 74 -14.04 -11.42 0.50
C ILE A 74 -13.45 -11.88 -0.83
N VAL A 75 -14.13 -11.61 -1.94
CA VAL A 75 -13.64 -11.94 -3.29
C VAL A 75 -12.31 -11.24 -3.58
N THR A 76 -12.20 -9.95 -3.23
CA THR A 76 -10.95 -9.19 -3.42
C THR A 76 -9.81 -9.73 -2.57
N ILE A 77 -10.06 -10.13 -1.31
CA ILE A 77 -9.06 -10.74 -0.43
C ILE A 77 -8.57 -12.06 -1.03
N ILE A 78 -9.48 -12.96 -1.40
CA ILE A 78 -9.14 -14.26 -1.99
C ILE A 78 -8.27 -14.06 -3.24
N ARG A 79 -8.68 -13.17 -4.14
CA ARG A 79 -7.94 -12.84 -5.37
C ARG A 79 -6.51 -12.36 -5.08
N ASN A 80 -6.34 -11.47 -4.10
CA ASN A 80 -5.01 -10.96 -3.73
C ASN A 80 -4.14 -12.04 -3.06
N VAL A 81 -4.72 -12.83 -2.14
CA VAL A 81 -4.00 -13.93 -1.48
C VAL A 81 -3.54 -14.97 -2.51
N THR A 82 -4.38 -15.34 -3.47
CA THR A 82 -3.98 -16.26 -4.56
C THR A 82 -2.81 -15.70 -5.38
N ARG A 83 -2.79 -14.40 -5.69
CA ARG A 83 -1.68 -13.77 -6.44
C ARG A 83 -0.40 -13.75 -5.63
N VAL A 84 -0.46 -13.37 -4.36
CA VAL A 84 0.71 -13.41 -3.45
C VAL A 84 1.22 -14.84 -3.36
N PHE A 85 0.34 -15.83 -3.15
CA PHE A 85 0.72 -17.23 -3.06
C PHE A 85 1.40 -17.75 -4.34
N ARG A 86 0.85 -17.43 -5.52
CA ARG A 86 1.50 -17.78 -6.80
C ARG A 86 2.88 -17.16 -6.91
N ALA A 87 3.00 -15.87 -6.58
CA ALA A 87 4.27 -15.17 -6.60
C ALA A 87 5.31 -15.80 -5.67
N ARG A 88 4.87 -16.37 -4.53
CA ARG A 88 5.74 -17.11 -3.60
C ARG A 88 6.26 -18.41 -4.21
N ILE A 89 5.43 -19.12 -4.97
CA ILE A 89 5.78 -20.40 -5.60
C ILE A 89 6.75 -20.18 -6.77
N ASP A 90 6.42 -19.26 -7.67
CA ASP A 90 7.23 -19.00 -8.87
C ASP A 90 8.46 -18.10 -8.61
N GLY A 91 8.56 -17.54 -7.40
CA GLY A 91 9.68 -16.68 -7.00
C GLY A 91 9.59 -15.23 -7.48
N SER A 92 8.55 -14.86 -8.23
CA SER A 92 8.37 -13.48 -8.74
C SER A 92 8.23 -12.44 -7.63
N TYR A 93 7.89 -12.83 -6.39
CA TYR A 93 7.93 -11.92 -5.23
C TYR A 93 9.31 -11.30 -4.97
N LYS A 94 10.39 -11.90 -5.50
CA LYS A 94 11.75 -11.37 -5.44
C LYS A 94 11.99 -10.23 -6.44
N GLN A 95 11.14 -10.08 -7.45
CA GLN A 95 11.19 -8.99 -8.42
C GLN A 95 10.50 -7.77 -7.81
N THR A 96 11.25 -7.01 -7.03
CA THR A 96 10.71 -5.85 -6.31
C THR A 96 11.71 -4.70 -6.31
N PRO A 97 11.25 -3.45 -6.53
CA PRO A 97 12.11 -2.28 -6.39
C PRO A 97 12.27 -1.83 -4.92
N PHE A 98 11.54 -2.43 -3.98
CA PHE A 98 11.41 -1.93 -2.61
C PHE A 98 12.31 -2.64 -1.60
N PHE A 99 12.78 -3.85 -1.92
CA PHE A 99 13.53 -4.71 -0.99
C PHE A 99 14.71 -5.38 -1.68
N LEU A 100 15.78 -5.60 -0.92
CA LEU A 100 16.86 -6.49 -1.31
C LEU A 100 16.34 -7.93 -1.22
N ALA A 101 16.18 -8.60 -2.37
CA ALA A 101 15.41 -9.84 -2.48
C ALA A 101 15.92 -11.02 -1.61
N ASP A 102 17.22 -11.06 -1.33
CA ASP A 102 17.83 -12.15 -0.55
C ASP A 102 17.73 -11.93 0.97
N SER A 103 17.75 -10.67 1.42
CA SER A 103 17.71 -10.32 2.85
C SER A 103 16.34 -9.82 3.32
N GLY A 104 15.47 -9.41 2.39
CA GLY A 104 14.18 -8.79 2.70
C GLY A 104 14.30 -7.39 3.32
N ILE A 105 15.50 -6.82 3.35
CA ILE A 105 15.77 -5.49 3.90
C ILE A 105 15.24 -4.44 2.91
N PRO A 106 14.50 -3.41 3.36
CA PRO A 106 14.09 -2.30 2.50
C PRO A 106 15.31 -1.62 1.87
N ILE A 107 15.21 -1.18 0.61
CA ILE A 107 16.33 -0.51 -0.09
C ILE A 107 16.75 0.82 0.56
N VAL A 108 15.90 1.39 1.41
CA VAL A 108 16.16 2.60 2.19
C VAL A 108 15.72 2.37 3.63
N SER A 109 16.56 2.73 4.59
CA SER A 109 16.21 2.63 6.01
C SER A 109 15.03 3.56 6.33
N PRO A 110 13.91 3.05 6.88
CA PRO A 110 12.76 3.88 7.14
C PRO A 110 12.98 4.77 8.37
N LYS A 111 12.68 6.08 8.26
CA LYS A 111 12.41 6.91 9.45
C LYS A 111 11.22 6.31 10.22
N ILE A 112 11.44 5.92 11.47
CA ILE A 112 10.39 5.52 12.41
C ILE A 112 10.08 6.74 13.26
N LEU A 113 8.79 7.08 13.38
CA LEU A 113 8.40 8.19 14.24
C LEU A 113 8.57 7.82 15.71
N SER A 114 9.02 8.78 16.50
CA SER A 114 8.91 8.73 17.95
C SER A 114 7.44 8.78 18.38
N HIS A 115 7.16 8.39 19.62
CA HIS A 115 5.80 8.46 20.17
C HIS A 115 5.24 9.89 20.11
N GLN A 116 6.06 10.90 20.45
CA GLN A 116 5.63 12.30 20.37
C GLN A 116 5.31 12.73 18.95
N GLU A 117 6.18 12.45 17.97
CA GLU A 117 5.92 12.77 16.55
C GLU A 117 4.65 12.09 16.03
N TYR A 118 4.35 10.88 16.51
CA TYR A 118 3.12 10.18 16.16
C TYR A 118 1.87 10.89 16.72
N GLU A 119 1.88 11.23 18.01
CA GLU A 119 0.75 11.95 18.65
C GLU A 119 0.53 13.34 18.03
N ASP A 120 1.59 14.06 17.73
CA ASP A 120 1.51 15.37 17.07
C ASP A 120 0.85 15.29 15.69
N ILE A 121 1.13 14.22 14.92
CA ILE A 121 0.50 14.00 13.61
C ILE A 121 -0.97 13.59 13.78
N MET A 122 -1.28 12.70 14.72
CA MET A 122 -2.65 12.19 14.89
C MET A 122 -3.60 13.26 15.44
N SER A 123 -3.09 14.23 16.20
CA SER A 123 -3.89 15.36 16.73
C SER A 123 -4.15 16.47 15.70
N ALA A 124 -3.43 16.47 14.57
CA ALA A 124 -3.58 17.45 13.49
C ALA A 124 -4.62 17.07 12.43
N VAL A 125 -5.24 15.87 12.54
CA VAL A 125 -6.21 15.29 11.60
C VAL A 125 -7.56 15.17 12.27
#